data_AF-A0A7C5ZIN9-F1
#
_entry.id   AF-A0A7C5ZIN9-F1
#
_cell.length_a   1.000
_cell.length_b   1.000
_cell.length_c   1.000
_cell.angle_alpha   90.00
_cell.angle_beta   90.00
_cell.angle_gamma   90.00
#
_symmetry.space_group_name_H-M   'P 1'
#
loop_
_entity.id
_entity.type
_entity.pdbx_description
1 polymer ?
#
loop_
_entity_poly.entity_id
_entity_poly.type
_entity_poly.pdbx_seq_one_letter_code
_entity_poly.pdbx_strand_id
1 'polypeptide(L)'
;MAPANDLLVTVSHPRSPAAEAYRTLRTNIQFATLDRPVRTLLVTSASPDEGKSVTLANLAVTFAQAGHDVVLVDADLRRPSVHTLFDLPNERGLTTFLLEDPDGQPPLQSVADPGLRVLTSGPLPHNPSELLGSQRMERAVQRLSELAEVVLFDAPPVIAVADAPVLARKL
;
A
#
# COMPACT_ATOMS: atom_id res chain seq x y z
N MET A 1 0.84 19.48 13.96
CA MET A 1 0.94 18.16 13.29
C MET A 1 1.18 17.14 14.37
N ALA A 2 0.32 16.12 14.49
CA ALA A 2 0.66 14.97 15.32
C ALA A 2 1.93 14.32 14.73
N PRO A 3 2.87 13.80 15.55
CA PRO A 3 3.99 13.02 15.02
C PRO A 3 3.44 11.91 14.12
N ALA A 4 4.13 11.60 13.01
CA ALA A 4 3.62 10.68 11.99
C ALA A 4 3.14 9.32 12.56
N ASN A 5 3.71 8.90 13.68
CA ASN A 5 3.37 7.69 14.42
C ASN A 5 1.95 7.70 15.07
N ASP A 6 1.38 8.87 15.35
CA ASP A 6 0.04 8.98 15.95
C ASP A 6 -1.08 8.61 14.95
N LEU A 7 -0.83 8.76 13.64
CA LEU A 7 -1.80 8.39 12.60
C LEU A 7 -1.92 6.87 12.42
N LEU A 8 -0.88 6.11 12.79
CA LEU A 8 -0.92 4.65 12.85
C LEU A 8 -1.50 4.21 14.19
N VAL A 9 -2.79 4.49 14.41
CA VAL A 9 -3.50 4.20 15.67
C VAL A 9 -3.48 2.72 16.05
N THR A 10 -3.37 1.83 15.07
CA THR A 10 -3.22 0.37 15.27
C THR A 10 -1.88 -0.02 15.90
N VAL A 11 -0.87 0.85 15.82
CA VAL A 11 0.44 0.72 16.46
C VAL A 11 0.49 1.56 17.74
N SER A 12 0.15 2.85 17.66
CA SER A 12 0.30 3.79 18.78
C SER A 12 -0.74 3.59 19.88
N HIS A 13 -1.97 3.21 19.52
CA HIS A 13 -3.09 3.01 20.45
C HIS A 13 -3.87 1.72 20.12
N PRO A 14 -3.22 0.54 20.21
CA PRO A 14 -3.75 -0.73 19.67
C PRO A 14 -5.05 -1.19 20.34
N ARG A 15 -5.36 -0.71 21.55
CA ARG A 15 -6.58 -1.05 22.29
C ARG A 15 -7.70 0.00 22.12
N SER A 16 -7.50 1.00 21.26
CA SER A 16 -8.49 2.05 21.03
C SER A 16 -9.68 1.54 20.20
N PRO A 17 -10.87 2.18 20.31
CA PRO A 17 -11.99 1.90 19.43
C PRO A 17 -11.66 2.10 17.93
N ALA A 18 -10.79 3.05 17.61
CA ALA A 18 -10.35 3.29 16.24
C ALA A 18 -9.53 2.11 15.69
N ALA A 19 -8.60 1.56 16.50
CA ALA A 19 -7.86 0.35 16.13
C ALA A 19 -8.80 -0.85 15.91
N GLU A 20 -9.86 -0.98 16.72
CA GLU A 20 -10.85 -2.05 16.56
C GLU A 20 -11.69 -1.91 15.28
N ALA A 21 -11.97 -0.67 14.85
CA ALA A 21 -12.63 -0.42 13.57
C ALA A 21 -11.80 -0.94 12.38
N TYR A 22 -10.46 -0.80 12.43
CA TYR A 22 -9.58 -1.38 11.41
C TYR A 22 -9.55 -2.92 11.45
N ARG A 23 -9.58 -3.54 12.64
CA ARG A 23 -9.71 -5.01 12.76
C ARG A 23 -11.03 -5.52 12.18
N THR A 24 -12.11 -4.79 12.46
CA THR A 24 -13.43 -5.08 11.89
C THR A 24 -13.40 -4.96 10.36
N LEU A 25 -12.77 -3.92 9.82
CA LEU A 25 -12.59 -3.75 8.38
C LEU A 25 -11.82 -4.92 7.75
N ARG A 26 -10.67 -5.31 8.32
CA ARG A 26 -9.90 -6.48 7.88
C ARG A 26 -10.76 -7.74 7.86
N THR A 27 -11.47 -8.00 8.96
CA THR A 27 -12.35 -9.17 9.08
C THR A 27 -13.46 -9.15 8.03
N ASN A 28 -14.08 -8.01 7.76
CA ASN A 28 -15.09 -7.88 6.70
C ASN A 28 -14.52 -8.16 5.30
N ILE A 29 -13.30 -7.69 5.00
CA ILE A 29 -12.61 -7.97 3.73
C ILE A 29 -12.32 -9.46 3.59
N GLN A 30 -11.82 -10.12 4.65
CA GLN A 30 -11.57 -11.55 4.65
C GLN A 30 -12.86 -12.36 4.46
N PHE A 31 -13.96 -11.94 5.10
CA PHE A 31 -15.26 -12.57 4.92
C PHE A 31 -15.82 -12.41 3.50
N ALA A 32 -15.68 -11.22 2.90
CA ALA A 32 -16.13 -10.97 1.54
C ALA A 32 -15.38 -11.80 0.48
N THR A 33 -14.25 -12.41 0.85
CA THR A 33 -13.33 -13.11 -0.05
C THR A 33 -13.02 -14.54 0.38
N LEU A 34 -13.88 -15.15 1.21
CA LEU A 34 -13.72 -16.53 1.70
C LEU A 34 -13.46 -17.55 0.58
N ASP A 35 -14.22 -17.47 -0.52
CA ASP A 35 -14.10 -18.42 -1.64
C ASP A 35 -12.89 -18.12 -2.54
N ARG A 36 -12.40 -16.87 -2.52
CA ARG A 36 -11.28 -16.38 -3.33
C ARG A 36 -10.49 -15.36 -2.52
N PRO A 37 -9.55 -15.82 -1.67
CA PRO A 37 -8.81 -14.95 -0.77
C PRO A 37 -8.18 -13.77 -1.51
N VAL A 38 -8.29 -12.56 -0.94
CA VAL A 38 -7.63 -11.36 -1.48
C VAL A 38 -6.12 -11.58 -1.49
N ARG A 39 -5.52 -11.61 -2.68
CA ARG A 39 -4.07 -11.44 -2.85
C ARG A 39 -3.66 -9.99 -3.05
N THR A 40 -4.47 -9.24 -3.79
CA THR A 40 -4.20 -7.85 -4.15
C THR A 40 -5.41 -6.98 -3.81
N LEU A 41 -5.18 -5.84 -3.17
CA LEU A 41 -6.23 -4.85 -2.89
C LEU A 41 -5.71 -3.45 -3.20
N LEU A 42 -6.44 -2.72 -4.03
CA LEU A 42 -6.21 -1.30 -4.26
C LEU A 42 -7.19 -0.47 -3.46
N VAL A 43 -6.69 0.55 -2.77
CA VAL A 43 -7.51 1.55 -2.09
C VAL A 43 -7.27 2.91 -2.73
N THR A 44 -8.38 3.60 -3.01
CA THR A 44 -8.42 4.96 -3.54
C THR A 44 -9.53 5.73 -2.84
N SER A 45 -9.69 7.00 -3.18
CA SER A 45 -10.67 7.92 -2.62
C SER A 45 -11.35 8.72 -3.74
N ALA A 46 -12.44 9.40 -3.43
CA ALA A 46 -13.09 10.27 -4.41
C ALA A 46 -12.24 11.53 -4.62
N SER A 47 -11.79 12.14 -3.52
CA SER A 47 -11.03 13.40 -3.50
C SER A 47 -9.71 13.27 -2.73
N PRO A 48 -8.76 14.21 -2.92
CA PRO A 48 -7.57 14.30 -2.08
C PRO A 48 -7.89 14.45 -0.59
N ASP A 49 -6.96 14.05 0.27
CA ASP A 49 -6.98 14.31 1.71
C ASP A 49 -8.15 13.65 2.50
N GLU A 50 -8.79 12.63 1.93
CA GLU A 50 -9.86 11.82 2.56
C GLU A 50 -9.34 10.70 3.50
N GLY A 51 -8.03 10.68 3.79
CA GLY A 51 -7.44 9.72 4.74
C GLY A 51 -7.24 8.29 4.20
N LYS A 52 -7.27 8.10 2.86
CA LYS A 52 -7.07 6.80 2.20
C LYS A 52 -5.76 6.10 2.59
N SER A 53 -4.65 6.83 2.59
CA SER A 53 -3.31 6.32 2.87
C SER A 53 -3.18 5.91 4.34
N VAL A 54 -3.73 6.71 5.25
CA VAL A 54 -3.81 6.40 6.69
C VAL A 54 -4.68 5.16 6.93
N THR A 55 -5.81 5.08 6.24
CA THR A 55 -6.71 3.94 6.33
C THR A 55 -6.04 2.66 5.85
N LEU A 56 -5.37 2.71 4.70
CA LEU A 56 -4.66 1.56 4.13
C LEU A 56 -3.47 1.14 4.99
N ALA A 57 -2.70 2.08 5.53
CA ALA A 57 -1.57 1.78 6.40
C ALA A 57 -2.00 1.08 7.69
N ASN A 58 -3.04 1.57 8.37
CA ASN A 58 -3.59 0.90 9.55
C ASN A 58 -4.19 -0.46 9.21
N LEU A 59 -4.87 -0.58 8.06
CA LEU A 59 -5.37 -1.88 7.59
C LEU A 59 -4.22 -2.87 7.38
N ALA A 60 -3.12 -2.45 6.76
CA ALA A 60 -1.92 -3.26 6.55
C ALA A 60 -1.34 -3.79 7.87
N VAL A 61 -1.23 -2.92 8.87
CA VAL A 61 -0.82 -3.30 10.23
C VAL A 61 -1.76 -4.36 10.80
N THR A 62 -3.08 -4.21 10.68
CA THR A 62 -4.01 -5.22 11.20
C THR A 62 -3.92 -6.57 10.48
N PHE A 63 -3.61 -6.61 9.18
CA PHE A 63 -3.34 -7.86 8.47
C PHE A 63 -2.07 -8.52 9.00
N ALA A 64 -0.98 -7.76 9.15
CA ALA A 64 0.28 -8.28 9.69
C ALA A 64 0.14 -8.80 11.13
N GLN A 65 -0.61 -8.08 12.00
CA GLN A 65 -0.93 -8.53 13.36
C GLN A 65 -1.79 -9.80 13.41
N ALA A 66 -2.51 -10.11 12.32
CA ALA A 66 -3.26 -11.37 12.18
C ALA A 66 -2.38 -12.53 11.67
N GLY A 67 -1.08 -12.29 11.44
CA GLY A 67 -0.12 -13.31 11.01
C GLY A 67 0.04 -13.43 9.50
N HIS A 68 -0.51 -12.49 8.71
CA HIS A 68 -0.30 -12.48 7.27
C HIS A 68 1.03 -11.82 6.90
N ASP A 69 1.68 -12.36 5.87
CA ASP A 69 2.78 -11.67 5.20
C ASP A 69 2.20 -10.60 4.26
N VAL A 70 2.44 -9.33 4.58
CA VAL A 70 1.83 -8.18 3.92
C VAL A 70 2.89 -7.29 3.28
N VAL A 71 2.60 -6.85 2.06
CA VAL A 71 3.33 -5.75 1.42
C VAL A 71 2.39 -4.57 1.17
N LEU A 72 2.72 -3.41 1.73
CA LEU A 72 2.07 -2.14 1.44
C LEU A 72 2.85 -1.38 0.38
N VAL A 73 2.20 -0.98 -0.69
CA VAL A 73 2.79 -0.29 -1.84
C VAL A 73 2.22 1.12 -1.96
N ASP A 74 3.08 2.14 -1.95
CA ASP A 74 2.70 3.52 -2.26
C ASP A 74 2.72 3.73 -3.78
N ALA A 75 1.57 3.53 -4.42
CA ALA A 75 1.36 3.77 -5.85
C ALA A 75 0.75 5.15 -6.14
N ASP A 76 0.62 6.03 -5.12
CA ASP A 76 0.34 7.46 -5.32
C ASP A 76 1.62 8.18 -5.71
N LEU A 77 2.03 7.98 -6.97
CA LEU A 77 3.23 8.59 -7.57
C LEU A 77 3.09 10.09 -7.85
N ARG A 78 2.08 10.76 -7.25
CA ARG A 78 1.85 12.20 -7.34
C ARG A 78 2.00 12.88 -5.99
N ARG A 79 1.42 12.30 -4.94
CA ARG A 79 1.50 12.80 -3.55
C ARG A 79 1.74 11.63 -2.59
N PRO A 80 2.90 10.95 -2.68
CA PRO A 80 3.18 9.80 -1.84
C PRO A 80 3.26 10.23 -0.38
N SER A 81 2.75 9.38 0.51
CA SER A 81 2.63 9.71 1.93
C SER A 81 2.94 8.53 2.85
N VAL A 82 3.02 7.31 2.32
CA VAL A 82 3.26 6.11 3.12
C VAL A 82 4.63 6.16 3.79
N HIS A 83 5.67 6.62 3.08
CA HIS A 83 7.01 6.78 3.65
C HIS A 83 6.99 7.70 4.88
N THR A 84 6.22 8.79 4.86
CA THR A 84 6.06 9.68 6.02
C THR A 84 5.33 8.99 7.17
N LEU A 85 4.28 8.21 6.89
CA LEU A 85 3.51 7.51 7.93
C LEU A 85 4.35 6.51 8.71
N PHE A 86 5.30 5.84 8.04
CA PHE A 86 6.16 4.82 8.63
C PHE A 86 7.57 5.33 9.00
N ASP A 87 7.84 6.63 8.84
CA ASP A 87 9.17 7.25 9.06
C ASP A 87 10.29 6.55 8.26
N LEU A 88 10.05 6.37 6.95
CA LEU A 88 10.94 5.64 6.04
C LEU A 88 11.63 6.56 5.02
N PRO A 89 12.85 6.21 4.60
CA PRO A 89 13.48 6.80 3.41
C PRO A 89 12.65 6.56 2.14
N ASN A 90 12.76 7.46 1.16
CA ASN A 90 11.99 7.42 -0.10
C ASN A 90 12.86 7.66 -1.36
N GLU A 91 14.16 7.43 -1.26
CA GLU A 91 15.11 7.54 -2.38
C GLU A 91 14.99 6.35 -3.34
N ARG A 92 14.52 5.20 -2.84
CA ARG A 92 14.23 3.99 -3.62
C ARG A 92 12.84 3.46 -3.25
N GLY A 93 12.10 3.02 -4.26
CA GLY A 93 10.75 2.52 -4.09
C GLY A 93 10.17 1.95 -5.39
N LEU A 94 8.86 2.04 -5.56
CA LEU A 94 8.13 1.53 -6.72
C LEU A 94 8.69 2.07 -8.04
N THR A 95 8.96 3.37 -8.13
CA THR A 95 9.44 3.98 -9.37
C THR A 95 10.81 3.43 -9.78
N THR A 96 11.77 3.36 -8.85
CA THR A 96 13.09 2.77 -9.14
C THR A 96 12.97 1.28 -9.47
N PHE A 97 12.13 0.54 -8.75
CA PHE A 97 11.93 -0.89 -8.98
C PHE A 97 11.42 -1.16 -10.40
N LEU A 98 10.41 -0.40 -10.83
CA LEU A 98 9.85 -0.55 -12.17
C LEU A 98 10.87 -0.20 -13.28
N LEU A 99 11.68 0.84 -13.08
CA LEU A 99 12.63 1.31 -14.09
C LEU A 99 13.89 0.45 -14.18
N GLU A 100 14.36 -0.10 -13.07
CA GLU A 100 15.60 -0.87 -12.99
C GLU A 100 15.38 -2.35 -13.33
N ASP A 101 14.61 -3.07 -12.51
CA ASP A 101 14.40 -4.50 -12.65
C ASP A 101 13.07 -4.94 -11.99
N PRO A 102 11.95 -4.95 -12.72
CA PRO A 102 10.64 -5.32 -12.17
C PRO A 102 10.49 -6.82 -11.84
N ASP A 103 11.43 -7.67 -12.28
CA ASP A 103 11.46 -9.11 -11.97
C ASP A 103 12.37 -9.43 -10.76
N GLY A 104 13.16 -8.44 -10.32
CA GLY A 104 14.20 -8.58 -9.31
C GLY A 104 13.69 -8.56 -7.86
N GLN A 105 14.55 -8.06 -6.98
CA GLN A 105 14.23 -7.83 -5.57
C GLN A 105 13.68 -6.41 -5.40
N PRO A 106 12.38 -6.24 -5.08
CA PRO A 106 11.84 -4.91 -4.77
C PRO A 106 12.55 -4.33 -3.54
N PRO A 107 12.78 -3.01 -3.49
CA PRO A 107 13.38 -2.33 -2.34
C PRO A 107 12.38 -2.22 -1.18
N LEU A 108 11.98 -3.37 -0.64
CA LEU A 108 11.06 -3.48 0.50
C LEU A 108 11.76 -3.06 1.79
N GLN A 109 11.07 -2.26 2.58
CA GLN A 109 11.55 -1.76 3.86
C GLN A 109 10.75 -2.42 4.99
N SER A 110 11.45 -2.96 5.99
CA SER A 110 10.81 -3.51 7.18
C SER A 110 10.34 -2.39 8.09
N VAL A 111 9.20 -2.60 8.75
CA VAL A 111 8.66 -1.69 9.78
C VAL A 111 8.51 -2.42 11.11
N ALA A 112 7.98 -1.76 12.14
CA ALA A 112 7.88 -2.31 13.49
C ALA A 112 7.09 -3.63 13.56
N ASP A 113 6.03 -3.79 12.76
CA ASP A 113 5.29 -5.04 12.66
C ASP A 113 6.03 -6.04 11.75
N PRO A 114 6.44 -7.21 12.25
CA PRO A 114 7.31 -8.13 11.52
C PRO A 114 6.68 -8.76 10.27
N GLY A 115 5.34 -8.84 10.22
CA GLY A 115 4.60 -9.32 9.04
C GLY A 115 4.36 -8.25 7.97
N LEU A 116 4.79 -7.01 8.19
CA LEU A 116 4.57 -5.90 7.26
C LEU A 116 5.88 -5.40 6.65
N ARG A 117 5.90 -5.31 5.33
CA ARG A 117 6.93 -4.60 4.57
C ARG A 117 6.31 -3.51 3.71
N VAL A 118 7.05 -2.43 3.50
CA VAL A 118 6.61 -1.26 2.74
C VAL A 118 7.46 -1.08 1.50
N LEU A 119 6.82 -0.96 0.35
CA LEU A 119 7.39 -0.43 -0.89
C LEU A 119 6.92 1.03 -1.03
N THR A 120 7.79 1.97 -0.68
CA THR A 120 7.52 3.41 -0.86
C THR A 120 7.46 3.78 -2.35
N SER A 121 7.09 5.01 -2.69
CA SER A 121 6.95 5.42 -4.10
C SER A 121 8.29 5.49 -4.84
N GLY A 122 9.36 5.81 -4.11
CA GLY A 122 10.61 6.29 -4.69
C GLY A 122 10.45 7.70 -5.29
N PRO A 123 11.43 8.14 -6.10
CA PRO A 123 11.40 9.41 -6.81
C PRO A 123 10.17 9.52 -7.71
N LEU A 124 9.58 10.71 -7.81
CA LEU A 124 8.38 10.94 -8.61
C LEU A 124 8.72 10.88 -10.12
N PRO A 125 8.06 10.03 -10.92
CA PRO A 125 8.28 10.00 -12.36
C PRO A 125 7.59 11.18 -13.04
N HIS A 126 8.05 11.54 -14.25
CA HIS A 126 7.37 12.55 -15.07
C HIS A 126 5.98 12.08 -15.54
N ASN A 127 5.80 10.77 -15.76
CA ASN A 127 4.60 10.19 -16.36
C ASN A 127 3.99 9.07 -15.47
N PRO A 128 3.38 9.38 -14.31
CA PRO A 128 2.84 8.39 -13.36
C PRO A 128 1.91 7.35 -14.00
N SER A 129 0.89 7.79 -14.75
CA SER A 129 -0.14 6.91 -15.30
C SER A 129 0.43 5.91 -16.32
N GLU A 130 1.39 6.34 -17.14
CA GLU A 130 2.04 5.47 -18.13
C GLU A 130 2.88 4.39 -17.44
N LEU A 131 3.60 4.77 -16.37
CA LEU A 131 4.42 3.84 -15.61
C LEU A 131 3.54 2.77 -14.92
N LEU A 132 2.46 3.20 -14.27
CA LEU A 132 1.49 2.30 -13.61
C LEU A 132 0.74 1.40 -14.61
N GLY A 133 0.49 1.90 -15.83
CA GLY A 133 -0.17 1.12 -16.89
C GLY A 133 0.75 0.17 -17.65
N SER A 134 2.06 0.19 -17.37
CA SER A 134 3.06 -0.53 -18.15
C SER A 134 3.08 -2.04 -17.87
N GLN A 135 3.71 -2.81 -18.78
CA GLN A 135 4.04 -4.22 -18.53
C GLN A 135 5.05 -4.42 -17.38
N ARG A 136 5.81 -3.38 -17.02
CA ARG A 136 6.70 -3.43 -15.85
C ARG A 136 5.89 -3.50 -14.56
N MET A 137 4.78 -2.77 -14.49
CA MET A 137 3.88 -2.82 -13.33
C MET A 137 3.23 -4.19 -13.18
N GLU A 138 2.84 -4.81 -14.30
CA GLU A 138 2.27 -6.16 -14.29
C GLU A 138 3.25 -7.20 -13.74
N ARG A 139 4.51 -7.16 -14.19
CA ARG A 139 5.60 -8.00 -13.65
C ARG A 139 5.88 -7.72 -12.17
N ALA A 140 5.92 -6.44 -11.78
CA ALA A 140 6.09 -6.05 -10.39
C ALA A 140 4.96 -6.57 -9.49
N VAL A 141 3.70 -6.49 -9.91
CA VAL A 141 2.56 -7.03 -9.15
C VAL A 141 2.68 -8.54 -8.97
N GLN A 142 3.05 -9.27 -10.03
CA GLN A 142 3.30 -10.70 -9.95
C GLN A 142 4.43 -10.99 -8.95
N ARG A 143 5.55 -10.28 -9.06
CA ARG A 143 6.70 -10.46 -8.18
C ARG A 143 6.36 -10.18 -6.71
N LEU A 144 5.60 -9.13 -6.43
CA LEU A 144 5.14 -8.80 -5.08
C LEU A 144 4.19 -9.87 -4.52
N SER A 145 3.33 -10.43 -5.37
CA SER A 145 2.39 -11.50 -4.99
C SER A 145 3.06 -12.85 -4.73
N GLU A 146 4.29 -13.06 -5.21
CA GLU A 146 5.12 -14.22 -4.84
C GLU A 146 5.78 -14.04 -3.48
N LEU A 147 5.97 -12.79 -3.03
CA LEU A 147 6.72 -12.45 -1.81
C LEU A 147 5.81 -12.26 -0.59
N ALA A 148 4.50 -12.15 -0.77
CA ALA A 148 3.53 -11.84 0.28
C ALA A 148 2.19 -12.52 0.03
N GLU A 149 1.45 -12.81 1.10
CA GLU A 149 0.09 -13.32 1.02
C GLU A 149 -0.90 -12.23 0.57
N VAL A 150 -0.67 -10.99 1.04
CA VAL A 150 -1.52 -9.83 0.75
C VAL A 150 -0.67 -8.65 0.31
N VAL A 151 -1.00 -8.09 -0.86
CA VAL A 151 -0.38 -6.87 -1.39
C VAL A 151 -1.41 -5.75 -1.46
N LEU A 152 -1.15 -4.66 -0.74
CA LEU A 152 -2.05 -3.52 -0.58
C LEU A 152 -1.49 -2.31 -1.34
N PHE A 153 -2.26 -1.72 -2.24
CA PHE A 153 -1.83 -0.60 -3.07
C PHE A 153 -2.57 0.69 -2.68
N ASP A 154 -1.84 1.71 -2.24
CA ASP A 154 -2.35 3.07 -2.10
C ASP A 154 -2.33 3.74 -3.48
N ALA A 155 -3.47 4.21 -3.96
CA ALA A 155 -3.58 4.83 -5.28
C ALA A 155 -4.23 6.22 -5.17
N PRO A 156 -3.88 7.18 -6.04
CA PRO A 156 -4.37 8.55 -5.94
C PRO A 156 -5.90 8.62 -6.15
N PRO A 157 -6.55 9.73 -5.78
CA PRO A 157 -8.00 9.87 -5.89
C PRO A 157 -8.52 9.66 -7.33
N VAL A 158 -9.57 8.85 -7.46
CA VAL A 158 -10.06 8.36 -8.77
C VAL A 158 -10.69 9.46 -9.65
N ILE A 159 -11.24 10.51 -9.05
CA ILE A 159 -11.85 11.63 -9.80
C ILE A 159 -10.77 12.57 -10.34
N ALA A 160 -9.65 12.70 -9.63
CA ALA A 160 -8.60 13.64 -9.99
C ALA A 160 -7.78 13.17 -11.20
N VAL A 161 -7.46 11.88 -11.27
CA VAL A 161 -6.53 11.30 -12.26
C VAL A 161 -6.88 9.86 -12.61
N ALA A 162 -6.42 9.39 -13.77
CA ALA A 162 -6.70 8.05 -14.29
C ALA A 162 -5.83 6.93 -13.68
N ASP A 163 -4.91 7.25 -12.77
CA ASP A 163 -3.89 6.33 -12.26
C ASP A 163 -4.50 5.11 -11.56
N ALA A 164 -5.48 5.31 -10.66
CA ALA A 164 -6.11 4.21 -9.92
C ALA A 164 -6.86 3.21 -10.83
N PRO A 165 -7.71 3.64 -11.78
CA PRO A 165 -8.31 2.72 -12.77
C PRO A 165 -7.29 2.01 -13.65
N VAL A 166 -6.20 2.69 -14.04
CA VAL A 166 -5.14 2.09 -14.85
C VAL A 166 -4.43 1.00 -14.06
N LEU A 167 -4.06 1.26 -12.79
CA LEU A 167 -3.43 0.28 -11.92
C LEU A 167 -4.37 -0.90 -11.60
N ALA A 168 -5.66 -0.65 -11.36
CA ALA A 168 -6.63 -1.69 -11.04
C ALA A 168 -6.74 -2.77 -12.14
N ARG A 169 -6.44 -2.44 -13.40
CA ARG A 169 -6.41 -3.42 -14.51
C ARG A 169 -5.20 -4.36 -14.48
N LYS A 170 -4.22 -4.10 -13.61
CA LYS A 170 -2.99 -4.88 -13.44
C LYS A 170 -3.01 -5.81 -12.23
N LEU A 171 -4.05 -5.71 -11.39
CA LEU A 171 -4.17 -6.43 -10.12
C LEU A 171 -4.99 -7.70 -10.23
#